data_AF-A0A7S1N8Q9-F1
#
_entry.id   AF-A0A7S1N8Q9-F1
#
_cell.length_a   1.000
_cell.length_b   1.000
_cell.length_c   1.000
_cell.angle_alpha   90.00
_cell.angle_beta   90.00
_cell.angle_gamma   90.00
#
_symmetry.space_group_name_H-M   'P 1'
#
loop_
_entity.id
_entity.type
_entity.pdbx_description
1 polymer ?
#
loop_
_entity_poly.entity_id
_entity_poly.type
_entity_poly.pdbx_seq_one_letter_code
_entity_poly.pdbx_strand_id
1 'polypeptide(L)'
;FNIPLQRVGVVLLQVHVDNKEIEVSPVLVQVAARDCTKVGQNLIPDDTGLCVCPVGLTLEGTACVDGSFSFIPVLIAAIVAVLLLVAGILLAMWYRTVLRDRMWILPAKELIFPDVPCCLGRGSFGEV
;
A
#
# COMPACT_ATOMS: atom_id res chain seq x y z
N PHE A 1 -38.96 -4.21 -30.84
CA PHE A 1 -39.50 -3.37 -29.76
C PHE A 1 -38.46 -3.26 -28.67
N ASN A 2 -37.81 -2.09 -28.52
CA ASN A 2 -36.92 -1.80 -27.39
C ASN A 2 -37.71 -0.94 -26.40
N ILE A 3 -38.13 -1.53 -25.29
CA ILE A 3 -38.80 -0.81 -24.20
C ILE A 3 -37.68 -0.33 -23.27
N PRO A 4 -37.46 0.99 -23.09
CA PRO A 4 -36.52 1.48 -22.09
C PRO A 4 -37.11 1.21 -20.70
N LEU A 5 -36.78 0.07 -20.14
CA LEU A 5 -37.22 -0.36 -18.81
C LEU A 5 -36.39 0.37 -17.73
N GLN A 6 -36.61 1.67 -17.61
CA GLN A 6 -35.94 2.52 -16.62
C GLN A 6 -36.54 2.41 -15.21
N ARG A 7 -37.65 1.70 -15.01
CA ARG A 7 -38.26 1.52 -13.69
C ARG A 7 -38.47 0.05 -13.35
N VAL A 8 -37.89 -0.34 -12.22
CA VAL A 8 -38.18 -1.59 -11.52
C VAL A 8 -39.60 -1.50 -10.96
N GLY A 9 -40.43 -2.52 -11.20
CA GLY A 9 -41.81 -2.51 -10.77
C GLY A 9 -42.71 -3.41 -11.61
N VAL A 10 -44.00 -3.37 -11.29
CA VAL A 10 -45.03 -4.10 -12.04
C VAL A 10 -45.70 -3.12 -13.00
N VAL A 11 -45.71 -3.46 -14.29
CA VAL A 11 -46.32 -2.64 -15.35
C VAL A 11 -47.41 -3.45 -16.04
N LEU A 12 -48.55 -2.81 -16.26
CA LEU A 12 -49.64 -3.36 -17.08
C LEU A 12 -49.36 -2.99 -18.53
N LEU A 13 -49.16 -3.99 -19.40
CA LEU A 13 -49.08 -3.80 -20.84
C LEU A 13 -50.46 -4.05 -21.47
N GLN A 14 -50.99 -3.02 -22.12
CA GLN A 14 -52.18 -3.15 -22.98
C GLN A 14 -51.74 -3.33 -24.43
N VAL A 15 -52.05 -4.47 -25.01
CA VAL A 15 -51.66 -4.81 -26.38
C VAL A 15 -52.88 -4.70 -27.28
N HIS A 16 -52.76 -3.85 -28.31
CA HIS A 16 -53.80 -3.65 -29.31
C HIS A 16 -53.26 -4.12 -30.67
N VAL A 17 -54.06 -4.90 -31.40
CA VAL A 17 -53.80 -5.28 -32.79
C VAL A 17 -55.00 -4.81 -33.61
N ASP A 18 -54.75 -4.04 -34.67
CA ASP A 18 -55.81 -3.45 -35.51
C ASP A 18 -56.88 -2.70 -34.72
N ASN A 19 -56.46 -1.90 -33.73
CA ASN A 19 -57.33 -1.15 -32.81
C ASN A 19 -58.27 -2.00 -31.94
N LYS A 20 -58.09 -3.33 -31.90
CA LYS A 20 -58.82 -4.24 -31.00
C LYS A 20 -57.87 -4.78 -29.94
N GLU A 21 -58.36 -4.83 -28.71
CA GLU A 21 -57.65 -5.47 -27.61
C GLU A 21 -57.69 -6.99 -27.80
N ILE A 22 -56.56 -7.66 -27.59
CA ILE A 22 -56.45 -9.12 -27.70
C ILE A 22 -56.91 -9.77 -26.38
N GLU A 23 -57.43 -11.00 -26.42
CA GLU A 23 -57.94 -11.73 -25.23
C GLU A 23 -56.88 -11.93 -24.13
N VAL A 24 -55.60 -11.82 -24.48
CA VAL A 24 -54.47 -11.99 -23.56
C VAL A 24 -54.07 -10.65 -22.89
N SER A 25 -54.67 -9.54 -23.29
CA SER A 25 -54.47 -8.21 -22.69
C SER A 25 -55.51 -7.97 -21.58
N PRO A 26 -55.13 -7.34 -20.45
CA PRO A 26 -53.79 -6.80 -20.14
C PRO A 26 -52.82 -7.84 -19.59
N VAL A 27 -51.55 -7.75 -20.00
CA VAL A 27 -50.46 -8.59 -19.48
C VAL A 27 -49.74 -7.87 -18.34
N LEU A 28 -49.62 -8.51 -17.19
CA LEU A 28 -48.73 -8.05 -16.11
C LEU A 28 -47.28 -8.43 -16.43
N VAL A 29 -46.41 -7.42 -16.51
CA VAL A 29 -44.96 -7.63 -16.64
C VAL A 29 -44.27 -7.13 -15.39
N GLN A 30 -43.50 -8.00 -14.74
CA GLN A 30 -42.64 -7.62 -13.62
C GLN A 30 -41.23 -7.32 -14.14
N VAL A 31 -40.79 -6.08 -13.92
CA VAL A 31 -39.46 -5.60 -14.27
C VAL A 31 -38.61 -5.71 -13.01
N ALA A 32 -37.71 -6.68 -12.97
CA ALA A 32 -36.78 -6.85 -11.86
C ALA A 32 -35.51 -6.01 -12.07
N ALA A 33 -34.87 -5.60 -10.97
CA ALA A 33 -33.55 -4.99 -11.03
C ALA A 33 -32.54 -5.97 -11.65
N ARG A 34 -31.54 -5.44 -12.37
CA ARG A 34 -30.50 -6.28 -12.99
C ARG A 34 -29.66 -6.95 -11.91
N ASP A 35 -29.47 -8.26 -12.06
CA ASP A 35 -28.57 -9.02 -11.21
C ASP A 35 -27.10 -8.78 -11.61
N CYS A 36 -26.37 -8.08 -10.75
CA CYS A 36 -24.97 -7.72 -10.96
C CYS A 36 -23.98 -8.74 -10.39
N THR A 37 -24.44 -9.79 -9.70
CA THR A 37 -23.58 -10.81 -9.07
C THR A 37 -22.79 -11.65 -10.08
N LYS A 38 -23.30 -11.76 -11.32
CA LYS A 38 -22.64 -12.50 -12.41
C LYS A 38 -21.55 -11.72 -13.13
N VAL A 39 -21.53 -10.39 -12.97
CA VAL A 39 -20.59 -9.50 -13.65
C VAL A 39 -19.33 -9.31 -12.82
N GLY A 40 -19.50 -9.22 -11.49
CA GLY A 40 -18.39 -9.06 -10.57
C GLY A 40 -18.88 -9.03 -9.12
N GLN A 41 -17.94 -8.77 -8.20
CA GLN A 41 -18.22 -8.76 -6.77
C GLN A 41 -18.53 -7.35 -6.27
N ASN A 42 -19.59 -7.24 -5.45
CA ASN A 42 -20.05 -5.99 -4.82
C ASN A 42 -20.49 -4.89 -5.80
N LEU A 43 -20.91 -5.24 -7.02
CA LEU A 43 -21.53 -4.29 -7.94
C LEU A 43 -23.02 -4.15 -7.64
N ILE A 44 -23.54 -2.94 -7.80
CA ILE A 44 -24.96 -2.62 -7.69
C ILE A 44 -25.47 -2.07 -9.03
N PRO A 45 -26.73 -2.33 -9.39
CA PRO A 45 -27.33 -1.74 -10.58
C PRO A 45 -27.57 -0.24 -10.35
N ASP A 46 -27.12 0.56 -11.31
CA ASP A 46 -27.40 2.00 -11.43
C ASP A 46 -28.78 2.24 -12.04
N ASP A 47 -29.27 3.48 -12.01
CA ASP A 47 -30.55 3.91 -12.60
C ASP A 47 -30.64 3.65 -14.10
N THR A 48 -29.49 3.44 -14.76
CA THR A 48 -29.36 3.07 -16.17
C THR A 48 -29.40 1.56 -16.41
N GLY A 49 -29.46 0.74 -15.36
CA GLY A 49 -29.36 -0.73 -15.44
C GLY A 49 -27.93 -1.22 -15.71
N LEU A 50 -26.92 -0.37 -15.56
CA LEU A 50 -25.51 -0.74 -15.60
C LEU A 50 -25.05 -1.19 -14.21
N CYS A 51 -24.14 -2.16 -14.16
CA CYS A 51 -23.55 -2.61 -12.89
C CYS A 51 -22.35 -1.73 -12.57
N VAL A 52 -22.39 -1.01 -11.46
CA VAL A 52 -21.35 -0.07 -11.03
C VAL A 52 -20.94 -0.31 -9.58
N CYS A 53 -19.81 0.25 -9.18
CA CYS A 53 -19.39 0.20 -7.78
C CYS A 53 -20.22 1.17 -6.92
N PRO A 54 -20.57 0.77 -5.69
CA PRO A 54 -21.21 1.67 -4.74
C PRO A 54 -20.31 2.88 -4.44
N VAL A 55 -20.93 3.96 -3.99
CA VAL A 55 -20.23 5.19 -3.63
C VAL A 55 -19.14 4.89 -2.59
N GLY A 56 -17.91 5.34 -2.86
CA GLY A 56 -16.75 5.11 -1.99
C GLY A 56 -15.90 3.89 -2.35
N LEU A 57 -16.37 3.04 -3.26
CA LEU A 57 -15.62 1.88 -3.76
C LEU A 57 -15.12 2.13 -5.19
N THR A 58 -13.92 1.65 -5.48
CA THR A 58 -13.33 1.71 -6.83
C THR A 58 -13.29 0.33 -7.45
N LEU A 59 -13.51 0.26 -8.77
CA LEU A 59 -13.42 -1.01 -9.49
C LEU A 59 -11.94 -1.39 -9.68
N GLU A 60 -11.51 -2.46 -9.01
CA GLU A 60 -10.22 -3.11 -9.27
C GLU A 60 -10.46 -4.51 -9.88
N GLY A 61 -10.17 -4.65 -11.17
CA GLY A 61 -10.44 -5.87 -11.92
C GLY A 61 -11.94 -6.17 -12.02
N THR A 62 -12.41 -7.17 -11.28
CA THR A 62 -13.81 -7.63 -11.26
C THR A 62 -14.52 -7.36 -9.92
N ALA A 63 -13.86 -6.67 -8.99
CA ALA A 63 -14.39 -6.40 -7.66
C ALA A 63 -14.37 -4.91 -7.33
N CYS A 64 -15.39 -4.47 -6.62
CA CYS A 64 -15.40 -3.14 -6.01
C CYS A 64 -14.68 -3.21 -4.67
N VAL A 65 -13.55 -2.50 -4.58
CA VAL A 65 -12.68 -2.47 -3.40
C VAL A 65 -12.67 -1.09 -2.77
N ASP A 66 -12.46 -1.06 -1.46
CA ASP A 66 -12.33 0.18 -0.72
C ASP A 66 -10.92 0.74 -0.91
N GLY A 67 -10.82 1.79 -1.73
CA GLY A 67 -9.56 2.48 -2.01
C GLY A 67 -8.96 3.17 -0.79
N SER A 68 -9.71 3.26 0.32
CA SER A 68 -9.28 3.91 1.57
C SER A 68 -7.98 3.35 2.13
N PHE A 69 -7.59 2.12 1.81
CA PHE A 69 -6.37 1.49 2.34
C PHE A 69 -5.24 1.30 1.32
N SER A 70 -5.38 1.86 0.10
CA SER A 70 -4.37 1.72 -0.96
C SER A 70 -2.99 2.31 -0.57
N PHE A 71 -2.92 3.21 0.41
CA PHE A 71 -1.68 3.82 0.90
C PHE A 71 -0.86 2.96 1.87
N ILE A 72 -1.44 1.89 2.45
CA ILE A 72 -0.75 1.01 3.41
C ILE A 72 0.57 0.43 2.87
N PRO A 73 0.64 -0.16 1.66
CA PRO A 73 1.90 -0.70 1.15
C PRO A 73 2.98 0.38 0.97
N VAL A 74 2.60 1.60 0.58
CA VAL A 74 3.52 2.73 0.45
C VAL A 74 4.08 3.15 1.82
N LEU A 75 3.22 3.19 2.83
CA LEU A 75 3.61 3.51 4.21
C LEU A 75 4.61 2.47 4.76
N ILE A 76 4.36 1.18 4.55
CA ILE A 76 5.24 0.10 4.99
C ILE A 76 6.61 0.22 4.31
N ALA A 77 6.64 0.43 3.00
CA ALA A 77 7.88 0.60 2.25
C ALA A 77 8.70 1.80 2.76
N ALA A 78 8.04 2.93 3.06
CA ALA A 78 8.69 4.10 3.63
C ALA A 78 9.30 3.83 5.02
N ILE A 79 8.57 3.15 5.90
CA ILE A 79 9.08 2.80 7.24
C ILE A 79 10.31 1.89 7.13
N VAL A 80 10.25 0.87 6.28
CA VAL A 80 11.38 -0.06 6.06
C VAL A 80 12.60 0.69 5.51
N ALA A 81 12.40 1.60 4.56
CA ALA A 81 13.49 2.41 4.02
C ALA A 81 14.17 3.25 5.09
N VAL A 82 13.40 3.91 5.96
CA VAL A 82 13.93 4.71 7.08
C VAL A 82 14.70 3.83 8.06
N LEU A 83 14.18 2.65 8.42
CA LEU A 83 14.86 1.72 9.32
C LEU A 83 16.19 1.24 8.76
N LEU A 84 16.25 0.90 7.48
CA LEU A 84 17.50 0.49 6.82
C LEU A 84 18.52 1.63 6.79
N LEU A 85 18.07 2.87 6.59
CA LEU A 85 18.93 4.05 6.58
C LEU A 85 19.52 4.29 7.97
N VAL A 86 18.69 4.26 9.02
CA VAL A 86 19.14 4.39 10.42
C VAL A 86 20.10 3.27 10.80
N ALA A 87 19.76 2.01 10.47
CA ALA A 87 20.62 0.87 10.74
C ALA A 87 21.98 1.02 10.02
N GLY A 88 21.99 1.45 8.76
CA GLY A 88 23.21 1.70 7.99
C GLY A 88 24.09 2.79 8.61
N ILE A 89 23.51 3.89 9.10
CA ILE A 89 24.25 4.95 9.80
C ILE A 89 24.88 4.41 11.09
N LEU A 90 24.10 3.68 11.91
CA LEU A 90 24.60 3.10 13.16
C LEU A 90 25.74 2.10 12.91
N LEU A 91 25.58 1.23 11.91
CA LEU A 91 26.62 0.28 11.49
C LEU A 91 27.88 0.99 11.03
N ALA A 92 27.75 2.05 10.23
CA ALA A 92 28.88 2.84 9.74
C ALA A 92 29.61 3.53 10.89
N MET A 93 28.89 4.10 11.86
CA MET A 93 29.50 4.71 13.05
C MET A 93 30.24 3.67 13.89
N TRP A 94 29.59 2.53 14.17
CA TRP A 94 30.20 1.44 14.93
C TRP A 94 31.45 0.88 14.23
N TYR A 95 31.41 0.71 12.91
CA TYR A 95 32.56 0.25 12.15
C TYR A 95 33.74 1.24 12.24
N ARG A 96 33.45 2.55 12.15
CA ARG A 96 34.47 3.59 12.30
C ARG A 96 35.08 3.62 13.69
N THR A 97 34.30 3.42 14.76
CA THR A 97 34.84 3.37 16.12
C THR A 97 35.78 2.18 16.30
N VAL A 98 35.38 0.99 15.82
CA VAL A 98 36.22 -0.22 15.90
C VAL A 98 37.55 -0.03 15.16
N LEU A 99 37.54 0.62 13.99
CA LEU A 99 38.77 0.93 13.26
C LEU A 99 39.65 1.95 14.00
N ARG A 100 39.04 2.97 14.62
CA ARG A 100 39.78 3.99 15.37
C ARG A 100 40.49 3.40 16.58
N ASP A 101 39.85 2.46 17.26
CA ASP A 101 40.42 1.83 18.46
C ASP A 101 41.63 0.94 18.12
N ARG A 102 41.68 0.38 16.91
CA ARG A 102 42.84 -0.40 16.44
C ARG A 102 44.11 0.43 16.23
N MET A 103 44.02 1.75 16.06
CA MET A 103 45.20 2.61 15.88
C MET A 103 46.00 2.79 17.18
N TRP A 104 45.40 2.55 18.34
CA TRP A 104 46.06 2.71 19.64
C TRP A 104 46.72 1.41 20.14
N ILE A 105 46.59 0.31 19.40
CA ILE A 105 47.16 -0.98 19.77
C ILE A 105 48.54 -1.08 19.12
N LEU A 106 49.58 -0.64 19.84
CA LEU A 106 50.97 -0.89 19.41
C LEU A 106 51.33 -2.36 19.64
N PRO A 107 51.85 -3.08 18.63
CA PRO A 107 52.28 -4.46 18.82
C PRO A 107 53.52 -4.51 19.73
N ALA A 108 53.60 -5.50 20.62
CA ALA A 108 54.68 -5.66 21.61
C ALA A 108 56.11 -5.59 21.03
N LYS A 109 56.28 -5.94 19.76
CA LYS A 109 57.55 -5.83 19.03
C LYS A 109 58.05 -4.39 18.82
N GLU A 110 57.16 -3.41 18.80
CA GLU A 110 57.50 -1.98 18.68
C GLU A 110 57.87 -1.36 20.03
N LEU A 111 57.59 -2.05 21.13
CA LEU A 111 57.93 -1.65 22.49
C LEU A 111 59.32 -2.14 22.93
N ILE A 112 60.05 -2.83 22.03
CA ILE A 112 61.43 -3.25 22.27
C ILE A 112 62.33 -2.10 21.83
N PHE A 113 62.80 -1.32 22.80
CA PHE A 113 63.77 -0.26 22.56
C PHE A 113 65.19 -0.87 22.65
N PRO A 114 65.90 -1.04 21.52
CA PRO A 114 67.24 -1.66 21.52
C PRO A 114 68.28 -0.74 22.18
N ASP A 115 68.03 0.56 22.18
CA ASP A 115 68.92 1.55 22.75
C ASP A 115 68.48 1.87 24.18
N VAL A 116 69.37 1.62 25.15
CA VAL A 116 69.23 2.21 26.49
C VAL A 116 69.24 3.74 26.31
N PRO A 117 68.28 4.49 26.90
CA PRO A 117 68.26 5.94 26.74
C PRO A 117 69.51 6.53 27.40
N CYS A 118 70.53 6.79 26.59
CA CYS A 118 71.71 7.54 26.98
C CYS A 118 71.25 8.98 27.22
N CYS A 119 71.26 9.37 28.50
CA CYS A 119 70.89 10.70 28.96
C CYS A 119 69.41 11.03 28.78
N LEU A 120 68.54 10.40 29.60
CA LEU A 120 67.31 11.07 30.02
C LEU A 120 67.70 12.42 30.61
N GLY A 121 67.28 13.50 29.94
CA GLY A 121 67.58 14.86 30.36
C GLY A 121 67.29 15.03 31.84
N ARG A 122 68.30 15.54 32.58
CA ARG A 122 68.10 16.07 33.93
C ARG A 122 67.11 17.23 33.83
N GLY A 123 65.81 16.91 33.83
CA GLY A 123 64.77 17.86 34.16
C GLY A 123 65.00 18.33 35.59
N SER A 124 64.89 19.63 35.82
CA SER A 124 65.02 20.34 37.09
C SER A 124 63.90 20.01 38.09
N PHE A 125 63.47 18.76 38.18
CA PHE A 125 62.47 18.35 39.16
C PHE A 125 63.16 18.07 40.50
N GLY A 126 63.14 19.08 41.35
CA GLY A 126 63.35 18.95 42.79
C GLY A 126 64.81 19.02 43.24
N GLU A 127 65.42 20.19 43.09
CA GLU A 127 66.39 20.65 44.10
C GLU A 127 65.58 21.32 45.21
N VAL A 128 65.27 20.55 46.26
CA VAL A 128 64.90 21.06 47.59
C VAL A 128 65.72 20.32 48.63
#